data_AF-A0A348TXL4-F1
#
_entry.id   AF-A0A348TXL4-F1
#
_cell.length_a   1.000
_cell.length_b   1.000
_cell.length_c   1.000
_cell.angle_alpha   90.00
_cell.angle_beta   90.00
_cell.angle_gamma   90.00
#
_symmetry.space_group_name_H-M   'P 1'
#
loop_
_entity.id
_entity.type
_entity.pdbx_description
1 polymer ?
#
loop_
_entity_poly.entity_id
_entity_poly.type
_entity_poly.pdbx_seq_one_letter_code
_entity_poly.pdbx_strand_id
1 'polypeptide(L)'
;MTKSKAAAEILGNPEYRAISFGGYRGKERAKQPTIPQLKEDLKIMSAMGIKILRTYNLQLAHAPNVLKAIRELKNEDPTFEMYVMLGVWIDCLNAWTDHPDHS
;
A
#
# COMPACT_ATOMS: atom_id res chain seq x y z
N MET A 1 -15.10 15.52 -11.85
CA MET A 1 -14.91 14.81 -10.57
C MET A 1 -14.99 13.32 -10.84
N THR A 2 -13.91 12.57 -10.65
CA THR A 2 -13.94 11.10 -10.74
C THR A 2 -14.79 10.58 -9.59
N LYS A 3 -15.89 9.88 -9.90
CA LYS A 3 -16.70 9.18 -8.88
C LYS A 3 -15.78 8.21 -8.13
N SER A 4 -15.69 8.36 -6.81
CA SER A 4 -15.05 7.38 -5.95
C SER A 4 -15.86 6.09 -6.03
N LYS A 5 -15.21 4.98 -6.40
CA LYS A 5 -15.84 3.66 -6.42
C LYS A 5 -16.00 3.11 -5.00
N ALA A 6 -17.11 2.43 -4.75
CA ALA A 6 -17.32 1.70 -3.51
C ALA A 6 -16.49 0.41 -3.50
N ALA A 7 -16.17 -0.10 -2.31
CA ALA A 7 -15.43 -1.36 -2.16
C ALA A 7 -16.14 -2.54 -2.86
N ALA A 8 -17.48 -2.57 -2.83
CA ALA A 8 -18.29 -3.60 -3.48
C ALA A 8 -18.17 -3.62 -5.01
N GLU A 9 -17.77 -2.51 -5.65
CA GLU A 9 -17.54 -2.44 -7.11
C GLU A 9 -16.15 -2.96 -7.50
N ILE A 10 -15.23 -3.03 -6.54
CA ILE A 10 -13.81 -3.32 -6.73
C ILE A 10 -13.48 -4.77 -6.31
N LEU A 11 -13.94 -5.20 -5.13
CA LEU A 11 -13.56 -6.49 -4.55
C LEU A 11 -14.24 -7.64 -5.28
N GLY A 12 -13.44 -8.61 -5.75
CA GLY A 12 -13.92 -9.75 -6.55
C GLY A 12 -14.03 -9.45 -8.05
N ASN A 13 -13.77 -8.23 -8.49
CA ASN A 13 -13.80 -7.85 -9.90
C ASN A 13 -12.41 -8.09 -10.55
N PRO A 14 -12.31 -8.93 -11.60
CA PRO A 14 -11.02 -9.25 -12.25
C PRO A 14 -10.34 -8.04 -12.90
N GLU A 15 -11.09 -7.00 -13.27
CA GLU A 15 -10.53 -5.73 -13.79
C GLU A 15 -9.72 -4.96 -12.74
N TYR A 16 -9.89 -5.30 -11.46
CA TYR A 16 -9.19 -4.68 -10.33
C TYR A 16 -8.21 -5.65 -9.69
N ARG A 17 -7.25 -6.14 -10.47
CA ARG A 17 -6.23 -7.07 -9.99
C ARG A 17 -5.50 -6.50 -8.77
N ALA A 18 -5.41 -7.31 -7.71
CA ALA A 18 -4.80 -6.95 -6.43
C ALA A 18 -3.43 -7.59 -6.23
N ILE A 19 -2.58 -6.96 -5.43
CA ILE A 19 -1.30 -7.52 -4.95
C ILE A 19 -1.01 -7.08 -3.51
N SER A 20 -0.29 -7.91 -2.76
CA SER A 20 0.31 -7.48 -1.49
C SER A 20 1.65 -6.81 -1.76
N PHE A 21 1.89 -5.61 -1.20
CA PHE A 21 2.99 -4.75 -1.65
C PHE A 21 3.84 -4.21 -0.48
N GLY A 22 5.16 -4.28 -0.66
CA GLY A 22 6.16 -3.62 0.17
C GLY A 22 7.31 -3.14 -0.71
N GLY A 23 7.65 -1.85 -0.65
CA GLY A 23 8.61 -1.20 -1.56
C GLY A 23 10.04 -1.11 -1.00
N TYR A 24 10.38 -1.91 0.02
CA TYR A 24 11.69 -1.82 0.68
C TYR A 24 12.79 -2.34 -0.23
N ARG A 25 13.87 -1.57 -0.39
CA ARG A 25 15.04 -1.92 -1.23
C ARG A 25 16.27 -2.35 -0.41
N GLY A 26 16.18 -2.28 0.91
CA GLY A 26 17.27 -2.63 1.84
C GLY A 26 16.89 -3.79 2.77
N LYS A 27 17.86 -4.23 3.57
CA LYS A 27 17.68 -5.32 4.55
C LYS A 27 16.93 -4.91 5.82
N GLU A 28 16.78 -3.61 6.06
CA GLU A 28 16.18 -3.05 7.27
C GLU A 28 14.93 -2.25 6.93
N ARG A 29 13.83 -2.52 7.63
CA ARG A 29 12.57 -1.77 7.46
C ARG A 29 12.64 -0.35 8.00
N ALA A 30 13.60 -0.03 8.87
CA ALA A 30 13.82 1.35 9.33
C ALA A 30 14.20 2.28 8.16
N LYS A 31 14.87 1.74 7.13
CA LYS A 31 15.21 2.45 5.90
C LYS A 31 14.00 2.42 4.95
N GLN A 32 13.15 3.43 5.07
CA GLN A 32 11.93 3.55 4.27
C GLN A 32 12.27 3.89 2.80
N PRO A 33 11.50 3.36 1.83
CA PRO A 33 11.63 3.78 0.45
C PRO A 33 11.22 5.24 0.27
N THR A 34 11.89 5.92 -0.66
CA THR A 34 11.57 7.31 -0.99
C THR A 34 10.31 7.40 -1.86
N ILE A 35 9.69 8.57 -1.91
CA ILE A 35 8.51 8.79 -2.78
C ILE A 35 8.83 8.52 -4.26
N PRO A 36 9.96 8.98 -4.85
CA PRO A 36 10.32 8.61 -6.22
C PRO A 36 10.43 7.10 -6.45
N GLN A 37 11.05 6.36 -5.53
CA GLN A 37 11.16 4.90 -5.63
C GLN A 37 9.78 4.22 -5.61
N LEU A 38 8.89 4.65 -4.71
CA LEU A 38 7.53 4.14 -4.68
C LEU A 38 6.77 4.47 -5.96
N LYS A 39 6.96 5.66 -6.53
CA LYS A 39 6.33 6.04 -7.81
C LYS A 39 6.79 5.15 -8.97
N GLU A 40 8.05 4.75 -9.01
CA GLU A 40 8.56 3.78 -10.00
C GLU A 40 7.81 2.45 -9.86
N ASP A 41 7.74 1.90 -8.64
CA ASP A 41 7.07 0.62 -8.37
C ASP A 41 5.58 0.68 -8.73
N LEU A 42 4.90 1.78 -8.41
CA LEU A 42 3.49 2.01 -8.73
C LEU A 42 3.23 2.07 -10.24
N LYS A 43 4.13 2.66 -11.02
CA LYS A 43 4.03 2.69 -12.48
C LYS A 43 4.21 1.30 -13.08
N ILE A 44 5.15 0.51 -12.58
CA ILE A 44 5.35 -0.88 -13.00
C ILE A 44 4.09 -1.70 -12.71
N MET A 45 3.56 -1.62 -11.49
CA MET A 45 2.35 -2.34 -11.10
C MET A 45 1.14 -1.93 -11.95
N SER A 46 0.95 -0.63 -12.19
CA SER A 46 -0.11 -0.14 -13.06
C SER A 46 0.02 -0.67 -14.49
N ALA A 47 1.23 -0.72 -15.05
CA ALA A 47 1.49 -1.27 -16.38
C ALA A 47 1.19 -2.78 -16.47
N MET A 48 1.29 -3.50 -15.36
CA MET A 48 0.91 -4.92 -15.23
C MET A 48 -0.61 -5.13 -15.00
N GLY A 49 -1.40 -4.07 -14.99
CA GLY A 49 -2.84 -4.11 -14.72
C GLY A 49 -3.21 -4.25 -13.25
N ILE A 50 -2.28 -4.05 -12.32
CA ILE A 50 -2.58 -4.03 -10.88
C ILE A 50 -3.24 -2.70 -10.53
N LYS A 51 -4.37 -2.78 -9.82
CA LYS A 51 -5.18 -1.63 -9.41
C LYS A 51 -5.36 -1.52 -7.91
N ILE A 52 -5.10 -2.60 -7.15
CA ILE A 52 -5.24 -2.62 -5.69
C ILE A 52 -3.96 -3.08 -5.03
N LEU A 53 -3.50 -2.31 -4.05
CA LEU A 53 -2.37 -2.66 -3.19
C LEU A 53 -2.86 -2.99 -1.78
N ARG A 54 -2.33 -4.05 -1.18
CA ARG A 54 -2.50 -4.31 0.26
C ARG A 54 -1.21 -3.96 1.00
N THR A 55 -1.31 -3.15 2.06
CA THR A 55 -0.22 -2.86 3.00
C THR A 55 -0.40 -3.64 4.30
N TYR A 56 0.60 -3.61 5.19
CA TYR A 56 0.66 -4.52 6.34
C TYR A 56 0.51 -3.85 7.70
N ASN A 57 1.10 -2.66 7.89
CA ASN A 57 1.04 -1.94 9.16
C ASN A 57 0.97 -0.43 8.91
N LEU A 58 0.57 0.30 9.96
CA LEU A 58 0.58 1.76 10.00
C LEU A 58 1.60 2.31 11.01
N GLN A 59 2.42 1.44 11.60
CA GLN A 59 3.45 1.81 12.59
C GLN A 59 4.66 2.51 11.94
N LEU A 60 4.93 2.20 10.66
CA LEU A 60 6.04 2.77 9.90
C LEU A 60 5.55 3.66 8.75
N ALA A 61 6.46 4.48 8.20
CA ALA A 61 6.10 5.47 7.18
C ALA A 61 5.80 4.90 5.78
N HIS A 62 5.91 3.58 5.56
CA HIS A 62 5.67 2.99 4.24
C HIS A 62 4.24 3.23 3.74
N ALA A 63 3.22 2.91 4.54
CA ALA A 63 1.82 3.12 4.15
C ALA A 63 1.49 4.59 3.82
N PRO A 64 1.82 5.59 4.66
CA PRO A 64 1.58 6.99 4.31
C PRO A 64 2.40 7.46 3.10
N ASN A 65 3.63 6.96 2.92
CA ASN A 65 4.44 7.28 1.73
C ASN A 65 3.84 6.70 0.44
N VAL A 66 3.27 5.49 0.48
CA VAL A 66 2.54 4.90 -0.66
C VAL A 66 1.32 5.76 -1.01
N LEU A 67 0.53 6.19 -0.03
CA LEU A 67 -0.62 7.07 -0.27
C LEU A 67 -0.20 8.42 -0.87
N LYS A 68 0.91 8.99 -0.39
CA LYS A 68 1.48 10.22 -0.94
C LYS A 68 1.96 10.04 -2.39
N ALA A 69 2.68 8.96 -2.68
CA ALA A 69 3.13 8.63 -4.03
C ALA A 69 1.95 8.44 -5.00
N ILE A 70 0.89 7.74 -4.60
CA ILE A 70 -0.33 7.60 -5.40
C ILE A 70 -0.97 8.96 -5.64
N ARG A 71 -1.07 9.82 -4.62
CA ARG A 71 -1.63 11.17 -4.77
C ARG A 71 -0.83 12.01 -5.76
N GLU A 72 0.50 11.99 -5.69
CA GLU A 72 1.37 12.70 -6.63
C GLU A 72 1.18 12.18 -8.06
N LEU A 73 1.12 10.85 -8.26
CA LEU A 73 0.86 10.27 -9.58
C LEU A 73 -0.51 10.65 -10.15
N LYS A 74 -1.55 10.68 -9.31
CA LYS A 74 -2.89 11.13 -9.74
C LYS A 74 -2.94 12.62 -10.10
N ASN A 75 -2.07 13.43 -9.52
CA ASN A 75 -1.94 14.84 -9.88
C ASN A 75 -1.17 15.02 -11.20
N GLU A 76 -0.16 14.17 -11.44
CA GLU A 76 0.63 14.15 -12.68
C GLU A 76 -0.16 13.59 -13.87
N ASP A 77 -0.93 12.54 -13.63
CA ASP A 77 -1.76 11.86 -14.63
C ASP A 77 -3.16 11.58 -14.03
N PRO A 78 -4.19 12.35 -14.41
CA PRO A 78 -5.56 12.16 -13.95
C PRO A 78 -6.17 10.79 -14.33
N THR A 79 -5.57 10.06 -15.27
CA THR A 79 -6.00 8.70 -15.66
C THR A 79 -5.38 7.61 -14.77
N PHE A 80 -4.35 7.94 -13.99
CA PHE A 80 -3.73 7.01 -13.06
C PHE A 80 -4.72 6.60 -11.98
N GLU A 81 -4.86 5.28 -11.82
CA GLU A 81 -5.84 4.68 -10.92
C GLU A 81 -5.17 3.57 -10.10
N MET A 82 -5.15 3.77 -8.79
CA MET A 82 -4.63 2.81 -7.82
C MET A 82 -5.40 2.98 -6.50
N TYR A 83 -5.81 1.87 -5.91
CA TYR A 83 -6.52 1.78 -4.63
C TYR A 83 -5.64 1.07 -3.60
N VAL A 84 -5.89 1.33 -2.32
CA VAL A 84 -5.12 0.74 -1.22
C VAL A 84 -6.05 0.13 -0.18
N MET A 85 -5.82 -1.14 0.14
CA MET A 85 -6.31 -1.79 1.35
C MET A 85 -5.26 -1.57 2.45
N LEU A 86 -5.58 -0.71 3.41
CA LEU A 86 -4.69 -0.41 4.53
C LEU A 86 -4.71 -1.54 5.56
N GLY A 87 -3.55 -2.17 5.76
CA GLY A 87 -3.35 -3.15 6.84
C GLY A 87 -3.08 -2.45 8.16
N VAL A 88 -3.88 -2.77 9.17
CA VAL A 88 -3.61 -2.43 10.57
C VAL A 88 -3.05 -3.68 11.23
N TRP A 89 -1.81 -3.60 11.70
CA TRP A 89 -1.19 -4.67 12.46
C TRP A 89 -1.64 -4.55 13.93
N ILE A 90 -2.26 -5.60 14.45
CA ILE A 90 -2.75 -5.68 15.82
C ILE A 90 -1.90 -6.70 16.56
N ASP A 91 -1.39 -6.29 17.72
CA ASP A 91 -0.50 -7.08 18.55
C ASP A 91 -1.22 -7.53 19.82
N CYS A 92 -0.89 -8.72 20.31
CA CYS A 92 -1.23 -9.12 21.67
C CYS A 92 -0.39 -8.30 22.69
N LEU A 93 -0.75 -8.39 23.97
CA LEU A 93 0.00 -7.71 25.01
C LEU A 93 1.47 -8.19 24.98
N ASN A 94 2.41 -7.24 24.98
CA ASN A 94 3.86 -7.48 24.97
C ASN A 94 4.41 -8.27 23.76
N ALA A 95 3.71 -8.28 22.61
CA ALA A 95 4.04 -9.10 21.43
C ALA A 95 5.49 -9.00 20.91
N TRP A 96 6.13 -7.84 21.03
CA TRP A 96 7.49 -7.59 20.51
C TRP A 96 8.56 -7.59 21.60
N THR A 97 8.35 -8.37 22.65
CA THR A 97 9.26 -8.52 23.80
C THR A 97 9.58 -9.99 24.05
N ASP A 98 10.42 -10.28 25.05
CA ASP A 98 10.72 -11.66 25.47
C ASP A 98 9.57 -12.32 26.25
N HIS A 99 8.48 -11.60 26.55
CA HIS A 99 7.34 -12.08 27.35
C HIS A 99 5.97 -11.74 26.73
N PRO A 100 5.66 -12.23 25.51
CA PRO A 100 4.37 -12.00 24.88
C PRO A 100 3.24 -12.76 25.62
N ASP A 101 2.09 -12.11 25.76
CA ASP A 101 0.87 -12.73 26.28
C ASP A 101 0.06 -13.33 25.12
N HIS A 102 -0.12 -14.65 25.15
CA HIS A 102 -0.89 -15.40 24.15
C HIS A 102 -2.18 -16.01 24.73
N SER A 103 -2.57 -15.60 25.95
CA SER A 103 -3.77 -16.11 26.63
C SER A 103 -5.08 -15.52 26.11
#